data_AF-A0A7C3WUS4-F1
#
_entry.id   AF-A0A7C3WUS4-F1
#
_cell.length_a   1.000
_cell.length_b   1.000
_cell.length_c   1.000
_cell.angle_alpha   90.00
_cell.angle_beta   90.00
_cell.angle_gamma   90.00
#
_symmetry.space_group_name_H-M   'P 1'
#
loop_
_entity.id
_entity.type
_entity.pdbx_description
1 polymer ?
#
loop_
_entity_poly.entity_id
_entity_poly.type
_entity_poly.pdbx_seq_one_letter_code
_entity_poly.pdbx_strand_id
1 'polypeptide(L)'
;MDIKYETNTAKQINDINSSNSSQQSSLFFLLKPTLILSAIVLVAVLIVTLAYQIFGPPILQRLEDNVGENLMKLAQALEQNKNTEDAKRIYELATRSRFTGEFNRTYVFYRLGYLCWADQEFEKSAEYLKQAVQSQEYPQKNAYELLVDSLLRIGKHEEALPYTEQWLQKVQKREELENAHYYLGRIYQLSNDLSKAEETWIKGHKILPGGKSSFELAFLYKKQGDCKKAVYYAESVLKAGLLPTRESAIKKLISQCSGSAK
;
A
#
# COMPACT_ATOMS: atom_id res chain seq x y z
N MET A 1 38.77 104.15 35.14
CA MET A 1 38.69 102.70 35.40
C MET A 1 37.22 102.44 35.61
N ASP A 2 36.52 101.85 34.64
CA ASP A 2 35.27 101.11 34.89
C ASP A 2 34.88 100.36 33.62
N ILE A 3 34.98 99.03 33.72
CA ILE A 3 34.56 98.04 32.74
C ILE A 3 33.15 97.62 33.13
N LYS A 4 32.19 97.67 32.22
CA LYS A 4 30.93 96.91 32.36
C LYS A 4 30.67 96.09 31.10
N TYR A 5 31.04 94.83 31.21
CA TYR A 5 30.44 93.70 30.48
C TYR A 5 29.00 93.53 30.95
N GLU A 6 28.07 93.34 30.01
CA GLU A 6 26.94 92.40 30.06
C GLU A 6 25.85 92.86 29.08
N THR A 7 25.67 92.13 27.98
CA THR A 7 24.38 91.83 27.34
C THR A 7 24.65 91.06 26.05
N ASN A 8 24.93 89.74 26.12
CA ASN A 8 24.89 88.90 24.92
C ASN A 8 24.38 87.47 25.14
N THR A 9 23.95 87.13 26.36
CA THR A 9 23.46 85.80 26.73
C THR A 9 21.96 85.61 26.51
N ALA A 10 21.17 86.69 26.40
CA ALA A 10 19.71 86.58 26.26
C ALA A 10 19.23 86.24 24.83
N LYS A 11 20.02 86.57 23.79
CA LYS A 11 19.58 86.38 22.40
C LYS A 11 19.82 84.97 21.87
N GLN A 12 20.81 84.25 22.40
CA GLN A 12 21.15 82.88 21.95
C GLN A 12 20.23 81.79 22.53
N ILE A 13 19.51 82.06 23.62
CA ILE A 13 18.57 81.10 24.25
C ILE A 13 17.22 81.06 23.51
N ASN A 14 16.82 82.15 22.85
CA ASN A 14 15.54 82.20 22.12
C ASN A 14 15.59 81.47 20.77
N ASP A 15 16.73 81.46 20.08
CA ASP A 15 16.81 80.79 18.77
C ASP A 15 16.83 79.25 18.91
N ILE A 16 17.39 78.70 20.00
CA ILE A 16 17.39 77.25 20.29
C ILE A 16 15.98 76.73 20.64
N ASN A 17 15.13 77.56 21.25
CA ASN A 17 13.74 77.20 21.57
C ASN A 17 12.79 77.27 20.35
N SER A 18 13.12 78.08 19.33
CA SER A 18 12.29 78.20 18.13
C SER A 18 12.50 77.05 17.13
N SER A 19 13.70 76.47 17.05
CA SER A 19 13.99 75.32 16.18
C SER A 19 13.49 73.98 16.72
N ASN A 20 13.32 73.85 18.04
CA ASN A 20 12.80 72.63 18.67
C ASN A 20 11.27 72.48 18.52
N SER A 21 10.53 73.57 18.40
CA SER A 21 9.06 73.54 18.32
C SER A 21 8.54 73.10 16.93
N SER A 22 9.26 73.45 15.86
CA SER A 22 8.93 73.01 14.48
C SER A 22 9.35 71.57 14.18
N GLN A 23 10.39 71.06 14.87
CA GLN A 23 10.79 69.65 14.75
C GLN A 23 9.85 68.72 15.53
N GLN A 24 9.36 69.15 16.69
CA GLN A 24 8.34 68.43 17.46
C GLN A 24 7.02 68.27 16.69
N SER A 25 6.53 69.30 15.99
CA SER A 25 5.23 69.25 15.29
C SER A 25 5.20 68.28 14.10
N SER A 26 6.34 68.05 13.43
CA SER A 26 6.45 67.10 12.31
C SER A 26 6.46 65.63 12.77
N LEU A 27 7.06 65.35 13.93
CA LEU A 27 7.05 64.04 14.59
C LEU A 27 5.63 63.61 14.95
N PHE A 28 4.81 64.52 15.50
CA PHE A 28 3.42 64.25 15.87
C PHE A 28 2.50 63.95 14.67
N PHE A 29 2.83 64.44 13.47
CA PHE A 29 2.01 64.25 12.27
C PHE A 29 2.20 62.85 11.65
N LEU A 30 3.40 62.28 11.75
CA LEU A 30 3.71 60.91 11.30
C LEU A 30 3.39 59.83 12.36
N LEU A 31 3.36 60.19 13.64
CA LEU A 31 3.07 59.28 14.76
C LEU A 31 1.65 58.68 14.71
N LYS A 32 0.65 59.46 14.28
CA LYS A 32 -0.75 58.99 14.23
C LYS A 32 -1.00 57.88 13.20
N PRO A 33 -0.58 57.99 11.93
CA PRO A 33 -0.79 56.92 10.95
C PRO A 33 0.02 55.66 11.29
N THR A 34 1.22 55.79 11.86
CA THR A 34 2.01 54.61 12.29
C THR A 34 1.35 53.88 13.46
N LEU A 35 0.75 54.60 14.41
CA LEU A 35 -0.01 54.00 15.51
C LEU A 35 -1.26 53.27 15.00
N ILE A 36 -2.01 53.87 14.07
CA ILE A 36 -3.17 53.23 13.45
C ILE A 36 -2.76 51.96 12.70
N LEU A 37 -1.70 52.02 11.90
CA LEU A 37 -1.19 50.85 11.18
C LEU A 37 -0.73 49.74 12.15
N SER A 38 -0.03 50.11 13.23
CA SER A 38 0.40 49.14 14.26
C SER A 38 -0.79 48.48 14.96
N ALA A 39 -1.86 49.24 15.24
CA ALA A 39 -3.08 48.72 15.84
C ALA A 39 -3.81 47.77 14.89
N ILE A 40 -3.88 48.09 13.60
CA ILE A 40 -4.48 47.21 12.58
C ILE A 40 -3.70 45.90 12.47
N VAL A 41 -2.35 45.96 12.44
CA VAL A 41 -1.50 44.76 12.40
C VAL A 41 -1.69 43.92 13.67
N LEU A 42 -1.74 44.54 14.84
CA LEU A 42 -2.00 43.86 16.11
C LEU A 42 -3.36 43.13 16.09
N VAL A 43 -4.41 43.80 15.65
CA VAL A 43 -5.75 43.21 15.52
C VAL A 43 -5.74 42.06 14.51
N ALA A 44 -5.06 42.21 13.37
CA ALA A 44 -4.94 41.14 12.38
C ALA A 44 -4.20 39.91 12.95
N VAL A 45 -3.09 40.11 13.66
CA VAL A 45 -2.35 39.03 14.33
C VAL A 45 -3.22 38.34 15.38
N LEU A 46 -3.98 39.10 16.18
CA LEU A 46 -4.92 38.54 17.16
C LEU A 46 -6.02 37.73 16.49
N ILE A 47 -6.60 38.21 15.38
CA ILE A 47 -7.62 37.49 14.61
C ILE A 47 -7.06 36.17 14.07
N VAL A 48 -5.88 36.18 13.45
CA VAL A 48 -5.22 34.97 12.93
C VAL A 48 -4.90 34.00 14.07
N THR A 49 -4.43 34.51 15.21
CA THR A 49 -4.12 33.69 16.39
C THR A 49 -5.40 33.05 16.96
N LEU A 50 -6.49 33.80 17.09
CA LEU A 50 -7.77 33.29 17.56
C LEU A 50 -8.34 32.25 16.58
N ALA A 51 -8.26 32.52 15.28
CA ALA A 51 -8.65 31.59 14.24
C ALA A 51 -7.83 30.30 14.29
N TYR A 52 -6.52 30.38 14.50
CA TYR A 52 -5.67 29.20 14.69
C TYR A 52 -6.03 28.43 15.97
N GLN A 53 -6.35 29.10 17.09
CA GLN A 53 -6.77 28.40 18.30
C GLN A 53 -8.11 27.68 18.14
N ILE A 54 -9.04 28.25 17.37
CA ILE A 54 -10.36 27.67 17.14
C ILE A 54 -10.32 26.55 16.08
N PHE A 55 -9.62 26.76 14.97
CA PHE A 55 -9.65 25.88 13.80
C PHE A 55 -8.38 25.06 13.57
N GLY A 56 -7.25 25.48 14.13
CA GLY A 56 -5.95 24.83 13.96
C GLY A 56 -5.92 23.40 14.49
N PRO A 57 -6.25 23.14 15.77
CA PRO A 57 -6.19 21.79 16.32
C PRO A 57 -7.03 20.76 15.54
N PRO A 58 -8.30 21.05 15.16
CA PRO A 58 -9.08 20.13 14.32
C PRO A 58 -8.48 19.87 12.94
N ILE A 59 -7.88 20.87 12.31
CA ILE A 59 -7.26 20.73 10.97
C ILE A 59 -5.99 19.89 11.07
N LEU A 60 -5.12 20.18 12.05
CA LEU A 60 -3.89 19.43 12.29
C LEU A 60 -4.20 17.97 12.62
N GLN A 61 -5.19 17.73 13.49
CA GLN A 61 -5.62 16.38 13.82
C GLN A 61 -6.14 15.63 12.58
N ARG A 62 -6.95 16.26 11.71
CA ARG A 62 -7.38 15.61 10.45
C ARG A 62 -6.25 15.34 9.48
N LEU A 63 -5.25 16.22 9.41
CA LEU A 63 -4.06 16.00 8.56
C LEU A 63 -3.24 14.83 9.08
N GLU A 64 -3.04 14.73 10.40
CA GLU A 64 -2.35 13.63 11.06
C GLU A 64 -3.12 12.30 10.94
N ASP A 65 -4.45 12.34 11.02
CA ASP A 65 -5.31 11.15 10.99
C ASP A 65 -5.44 10.52 9.58
N ASN A 66 -5.09 11.26 8.53
CA ASN A 66 -5.21 10.82 7.13
C ASN A 66 -3.87 10.66 6.39
N VAL A 67 -2.74 10.67 7.11
CA VAL A 67 -1.42 10.55 6.48
C VAL A 67 -1.30 9.26 5.68
N GLY A 68 -1.75 8.13 6.25
CA GLY A 68 -1.75 6.84 5.56
C GLY A 68 -2.57 6.84 4.28
N GLU A 69 -3.76 7.43 4.29
CA GLU A 69 -4.66 7.54 3.14
C GLU A 69 -4.06 8.39 2.02
N ASN A 70 -3.43 9.50 2.36
CA ASN A 70 -2.80 10.39 1.39
C ASN A 70 -1.56 9.73 0.75
N LEU A 71 -0.73 9.07 1.56
CA LEU A 71 0.40 8.30 1.07
C LEU A 71 -0.05 7.13 0.18
N MET A 72 -1.10 6.42 0.56
CA MET A 72 -1.69 5.36 -0.26
C MET A 72 -2.12 5.88 -1.64
N LYS A 73 -2.82 7.01 -1.71
CA LYS A 73 -3.25 7.62 -2.98
C LYS A 73 -2.06 8.07 -3.84
N LEU A 74 -1.02 8.64 -3.21
CA LEU A 74 0.21 9.01 -3.90
C LEU A 74 0.90 7.76 -4.49
N ALA A 75 1.03 6.69 -3.71
CA ALA A 75 1.61 5.44 -4.19
C ALA A 75 0.79 4.83 -5.35
N GLN A 76 -0.54 4.85 -5.29
CA GLN A 76 -1.41 4.42 -6.39
C GLN A 76 -1.15 5.22 -7.68
N ALA A 77 -0.99 6.55 -7.57
CA ALA A 77 -0.70 7.40 -8.72
C ALA A 77 0.70 7.09 -9.32
N LEU A 78 1.69 6.81 -8.47
CA LEU A 78 3.03 6.38 -8.91
C LEU A 78 2.97 5.03 -9.64
N GLU A 79 2.21 4.05 -9.14
CA GLU A 79 2.01 2.77 -9.83
C GLU A 79 1.34 2.92 -11.19
N GLN A 80 0.31 3.78 -11.30
CA GLN A 80 -0.36 4.06 -12.57
C GLN A 80 0.61 4.65 -13.60
N ASN A 81 1.58 5.44 -13.14
CA ASN A 81 2.66 5.99 -13.96
C ASN A 81 3.83 4.99 -14.16
N LYS A 82 3.66 3.72 -13.77
CA LYS A 82 4.68 2.66 -13.84
C LYS A 82 5.95 2.95 -13.04
N ASN A 83 5.90 3.90 -12.10
CA ASN A 83 6.98 4.17 -11.18
C ASN A 83 6.85 3.28 -9.94
N THR A 84 7.08 1.99 -10.13
CA THR A 84 6.85 0.94 -9.13
C THR A 84 7.80 1.03 -7.94
N GLU A 85 9.05 1.43 -8.15
CA GLU A 85 10.03 1.60 -7.08
C GLU A 85 9.65 2.71 -6.10
N ASP A 86 9.27 3.89 -6.62
CA ASP A 86 8.84 4.98 -5.77
C ASP A 86 7.51 4.63 -5.09
N ALA A 87 6.59 3.97 -5.80
CA ALA A 87 5.35 3.49 -5.21
C ALA A 87 5.57 2.54 -4.03
N LYS A 88 6.48 1.56 -4.15
CA LYS A 88 6.85 0.66 -3.04
C LYS A 88 7.34 1.45 -1.83
N ARG A 89 8.23 2.43 -2.03
CA ARG A 89 8.75 3.28 -0.93
C ARG A 89 7.63 4.07 -0.25
N ILE A 90 6.70 4.65 -1.02
CA ILE A 90 5.59 5.41 -0.46
C ILE A 90 4.59 4.49 0.26
N TYR A 91 4.31 3.29 -0.28
CA TYR A 91 3.48 2.30 0.41
C TYR A 91 4.11 1.85 1.73
N GLU A 92 5.41 1.57 1.75
CA GLU A 92 6.15 1.24 2.97
C GLU A 92 5.99 2.34 4.02
N LEU A 93 6.12 3.61 3.63
CA LEU A 93 5.87 4.73 4.53
C LEU A 93 4.41 4.78 5.02
N ALA A 94 3.46 4.52 4.13
CA ALA A 94 2.04 4.42 4.49
C ALA A 94 1.79 3.34 5.55
N THR A 95 2.41 2.15 5.48
CA THR A 95 2.20 1.07 6.47
C THR A 95 2.55 1.47 7.90
N ARG A 96 3.45 2.45 8.07
CA ARG A 96 3.93 2.98 9.35
C ARG A 96 3.15 4.23 9.80
N SER A 97 2.25 4.71 8.96
CA SER A 97 1.46 5.91 9.19
C SER A 97 0.10 5.57 9.78
N ARG A 98 -0.55 6.56 10.40
CA ARG A 98 -1.91 6.43 10.91
C ARG A 98 -2.89 6.36 9.75
N PHE A 99 -3.85 5.44 9.85
CA PHE A 99 -5.04 5.37 9.00
C PHE A 99 -6.27 5.65 9.85
N THR A 100 -7.28 6.25 9.23
CA THR A 100 -8.60 6.43 9.82
C THR A 100 -9.37 5.10 9.87
N GLY A 101 -9.12 4.17 8.95
CA GLY A 101 -9.81 2.88 8.89
C GLY A 101 -8.91 1.70 8.49
N GLU A 102 -9.22 0.51 9.00
CA GLU A 102 -8.45 -0.71 8.74
C GLU A 102 -8.45 -1.12 7.27
N PHE A 103 -9.55 -0.88 6.54
CA PHE A 103 -9.68 -1.25 5.13
C PHE A 103 -8.54 -0.72 4.26
N ASN A 104 -8.22 0.58 4.38
CA ASN A 104 -7.14 1.20 3.61
C ASN A 104 -5.78 0.65 4.02
N ARG A 105 -5.60 0.39 5.33
CA ARG A 105 -4.37 -0.19 5.85
C ARG A 105 -4.12 -1.59 5.31
N THR A 106 -5.12 -2.48 5.33
CA THR A 106 -4.98 -3.83 4.77
C THR A 106 -4.80 -3.80 3.26
N TYR A 107 -5.44 -2.86 2.56
CA TYR A 107 -5.24 -2.65 1.14
C TYR A 107 -3.80 -2.24 0.81
N VAL A 108 -3.19 -1.33 1.58
CA VAL A 108 -1.78 -0.95 1.38
C VAL A 108 -0.85 -2.17 1.54
N PHE A 109 -1.06 -2.97 2.57
CA PHE A 109 -0.30 -4.22 2.74
C PHE A 109 -0.48 -5.17 1.56
N TYR A 110 -1.70 -5.32 1.05
CA TYR A 110 -1.96 -6.13 -0.13
C TYR A 110 -1.21 -5.62 -1.36
N ARG A 111 -1.25 -4.30 -1.62
CA ARG A 111 -0.57 -3.71 -2.80
C ARG A 111 0.94 -3.83 -2.70
N LEU A 112 1.52 -3.54 -1.55
CA LEU A 112 2.95 -3.68 -1.33
C LEU A 112 3.39 -5.14 -1.45
N GLY A 113 2.62 -6.06 -0.88
CA GLY A 113 2.84 -7.50 -1.03
C GLY A 113 2.77 -7.97 -2.48
N TYR A 114 1.79 -7.49 -3.25
CA TYR A 114 1.68 -7.77 -4.69
C TYR A 114 2.90 -7.28 -5.48
N LEU A 115 3.37 -6.06 -5.22
CA LEU A 115 4.56 -5.51 -5.89
C LEU A 115 5.81 -6.34 -5.56
N CYS A 116 6.00 -6.70 -4.29
CA CYS A 116 7.09 -7.59 -3.88
C CYS A 116 6.99 -8.96 -4.57
N TRP A 117 5.79 -9.54 -4.69
CA TRP A 117 5.59 -10.80 -5.41
C TRP A 117 5.97 -10.69 -6.89
N ALA A 118 5.58 -9.60 -7.56
CA ALA A 118 5.90 -9.33 -8.96
C ALA A 118 7.41 -9.19 -9.18
N ASP A 119 8.12 -8.60 -8.22
CA ASP A 119 9.57 -8.46 -8.22
C ASP A 119 10.31 -9.71 -7.73
N GLN A 120 9.58 -10.79 -7.44
CA GLN A 120 10.09 -12.07 -6.91
C GLN A 120 10.74 -11.96 -5.52
N GLU A 121 10.45 -10.90 -4.78
CA GLU A 121 10.80 -10.72 -3.36
C GLU A 121 9.80 -11.47 -2.47
N PHE A 122 9.77 -12.80 -2.58
CA PHE A 122 8.72 -13.64 -2.00
C PHE A 122 8.68 -13.62 -0.47
N GLU A 123 9.80 -13.44 0.21
CA GLU A 123 9.85 -13.28 1.66
C GLU A 123 9.09 -12.04 2.12
N LYS A 124 9.41 -10.87 1.55
CA LYS A 124 8.71 -9.60 1.86
C LYS A 124 7.25 -9.65 1.44
N SER A 125 6.98 -10.22 0.27
CA SER A 125 5.62 -10.47 -0.20
C SER A 125 4.79 -11.22 0.85
N ALA A 126 5.31 -12.34 1.36
CA ALA A 126 4.62 -13.11 2.40
C ALA A 126 4.41 -12.30 3.68
N GLU A 127 5.39 -11.49 4.11
CA GLU A 127 5.26 -10.64 5.30
C GLU A 127 4.12 -9.63 5.18
N TYR A 128 4.08 -8.85 4.09
CA TYR A 128 3.01 -7.87 3.89
C TYR A 128 1.65 -8.54 3.64
N LEU A 129 1.60 -9.63 2.86
CA LEU A 129 0.33 -10.29 2.57
C LEU A 129 -0.29 -10.96 3.80
N LYS A 130 0.53 -11.40 4.79
CA LYS A 130 0.02 -11.83 6.10
C LYS A 130 -0.73 -10.70 6.79
N GLN A 131 -0.16 -9.50 6.81
CA GLN A 131 -0.82 -8.32 7.39
C GLN A 131 -2.12 -7.97 6.64
N ALA A 132 -2.15 -8.17 5.32
CA ALA A 132 -3.32 -7.89 4.50
C ALA A 132 -4.53 -8.81 4.79
N VAL A 133 -4.31 -10.05 5.24
CA VAL A 133 -5.37 -11.03 5.52
C VAL A 133 -5.78 -11.10 6.99
N GLN A 134 -5.05 -10.44 7.90
CA GLN A 134 -5.22 -10.54 9.35
C GLN A 134 -6.46 -9.83 9.90
N SER A 135 -6.96 -8.77 9.25
CA SER A 135 -8.14 -8.05 9.75
C SER A 135 -9.38 -8.96 9.74
N GLN A 136 -10.12 -8.96 10.85
CA GLN A 136 -11.36 -9.71 10.96
C GLN A 136 -12.50 -9.04 10.16
N GLU A 137 -12.53 -7.71 10.15
CA GLU A 137 -13.58 -6.91 9.51
C GLU A 137 -13.29 -6.67 8.02
N TYR A 138 -12.03 -6.37 7.68
CA TYR A 138 -11.61 -6.01 6.31
C TYR A 138 -10.42 -6.84 5.79
N PRO A 139 -10.50 -8.19 5.76
CA PRO A 139 -9.44 -9.01 5.17
C PRO A 139 -9.39 -8.85 3.66
N GLN A 140 -8.19 -8.67 3.11
CA GLN A 140 -7.97 -8.64 1.67
C GLN A 140 -8.03 -10.06 1.09
N LYS A 141 -9.22 -10.53 0.72
CA LYS A 141 -9.43 -11.91 0.22
C LYS A 141 -8.58 -12.25 -1.01
N ASN A 142 -8.29 -11.27 -1.87
CA ASN A 142 -7.45 -11.48 -3.06
C ASN A 142 -5.97 -11.68 -2.71
N ALA A 143 -5.55 -11.44 -1.46
CA ALA A 143 -4.17 -11.63 -1.02
C ALA A 143 -3.81 -13.10 -0.77
N TYR A 144 -4.79 -13.98 -0.54
CA TYR A 144 -4.53 -15.38 -0.17
C TYR A 144 -3.75 -16.15 -1.24
N GLU A 145 -4.10 -16.01 -2.52
CA GLU A 145 -3.38 -16.69 -3.61
C GLU A 145 -1.90 -16.32 -3.62
N LEU A 146 -1.61 -15.02 -3.56
CA LEU A 146 -0.25 -14.49 -3.59
C LEU A 146 0.53 -14.86 -2.32
N LEU A 147 -0.15 -14.86 -1.16
CA LEU A 147 0.46 -15.23 0.11
C LEU A 147 0.90 -16.69 0.09
N VAL A 148 -0.02 -17.57 -0.30
CA VAL A 148 0.24 -19.01 -0.39
C VAL A 148 1.33 -19.29 -1.43
N ASP A 149 1.26 -18.70 -2.63
CA ASP A 149 2.31 -18.86 -3.63
C ASP A 149 3.68 -18.40 -3.12
N SER A 150 3.74 -17.23 -2.46
CA SER A 150 4.97 -16.69 -1.87
C SER A 150 5.55 -17.64 -0.83
N LEU A 151 4.73 -18.14 0.10
CA LEU A 151 5.14 -19.09 1.13
C LEU A 151 5.68 -20.40 0.54
N LEU A 152 5.04 -20.92 -0.52
CA LEU A 152 5.52 -22.13 -1.18
C LEU A 152 6.85 -21.92 -1.92
N ARG A 153 7.06 -20.73 -2.52
CA ARG A 153 8.31 -20.41 -3.22
C ARG A 153 9.50 -20.29 -2.29
N ILE A 154 9.28 -19.82 -1.06
CA ILE A 154 10.30 -19.75 -0.01
C ILE A 154 10.39 -21.04 0.84
N GLY A 155 9.71 -22.11 0.42
CA GLY A 155 9.76 -23.43 1.07
C GLY A 155 8.93 -23.58 2.35
N LYS A 156 8.21 -22.54 2.80
CA LYS A 156 7.40 -22.52 4.03
C LYS A 156 6.00 -23.11 3.81
N HIS A 157 5.93 -24.32 3.29
CA HIS A 157 4.68 -25.00 2.94
C HIS A 157 3.83 -25.40 4.16
N GLU A 158 4.44 -25.71 5.30
CA GLU A 158 3.72 -25.93 6.57
C GLU A 158 2.99 -24.65 7.03
N GLU A 159 3.65 -23.49 6.89
CA GLU A 159 3.04 -22.20 7.22
C GLU A 159 1.92 -21.82 6.23
N ALA A 160 1.99 -22.28 4.98
CA ALA A 160 0.99 -21.99 3.95
C ALA A 160 -0.36 -22.70 4.17
N LEU A 161 -0.36 -23.83 4.88
CA LEU A 161 -1.55 -24.65 5.11
C LEU A 161 -2.71 -23.87 5.79
N PRO A 162 -2.54 -23.24 6.97
CA PRO A 162 -3.63 -22.52 7.63
C PRO A 162 -4.17 -21.34 6.82
N TYR A 163 -3.33 -20.68 6.00
CA TYR A 163 -3.79 -19.60 5.12
C TYR A 163 -4.61 -20.15 3.95
N THR A 164 -4.25 -21.32 3.43
CA THR A 164 -5.02 -21.98 2.36
C THR A 164 -6.38 -22.48 2.86
N GLU A 165 -6.44 -23.00 4.09
CA GLU A 165 -7.72 -23.38 4.72
C GLU A 165 -8.64 -22.18 4.95
N GLN A 166 -8.09 -21.05 5.43
CA GLN A 166 -8.84 -19.79 5.54
C GLN A 166 -9.32 -19.28 4.17
N TRP A 167 -8.50 -19.41 3.14
CA TRP A 167 -8.87 -19.03 1.77
C TRP A 167 -10.07 -19.85 1.29
N LEU A 168 -10.04 -21.17 1.46
CA LEU A 168 -11.15 -22.07 1.09
C LEU A 168 -12.48 -21.71 1.77
N GLN A 169 -12.44 -21.18 3.00
CA GLN A 169 -13.65 -20.76 3.71
C GLN A 169 -14.20 -19.41 3.23
N LYS A 170 -13.36 -18.54 2.68
CA LYS A 170 -13.70 -17.15 2.33
C LYS A 170 -13.96 -16.94 0.84
N VAL A 171 -13.50 -17.86 -0.01
CA VAL A 171 -13.59 -17.79 -1.46
C VAL A 171 -15.02 -18.05 -1.95
N GLN A 172 -15.44 -17.29 -2.97
CA GLN A 172 -16.79 -17.37 -3.52
C GLN A 172 -16.79 -17.68 -5.02
N LYS A 173 -15.76 -17.21 -5.74
CA LYS A 173 -15.66 -17.45 -7.18
C LYS A 173 -15.14 -18.85 -7.45
N ARG A 174 -15.71 -19.48 -8.49
CA ARG A 174 -15.39 -20.84 -8.89
C ARG A 174 -13.92 -21.02 -9.23
N GLU A 175 -13.34 -20.08 -9.97
CA GLU A 175 -11.94 -20.12 -10.41
C GLU A 175 -10.98 -19.95 -9.23
N GLU A 176 -11.30 -19.06 -8.31
CA GLU A 176 -10.51 -18.86 -7.10
C GLU A 176 -10.61 -20.07 -6.15
N LEU A 177 -11.79 -20.71 -6.07
CA LEU A 177 -11.98 -21.93 -5.28
C LEU A 177 -11.17 -23.10 -5.87
N GLU A 178 -11.11 -23.22 -7.20
CA GLU A 178 -10.22 -24.20 -7.83
C GLU A 178 -8.74 -23.88 -7.59
N ASN A 179 -8.33 -22.61 -7.66
CA ASN A 179 -6.96 -22.20 -7.32
C ASN A 179 -6.61 -22.59 -5.87
N ALA A 180 -7.52 -22.37 -4.92
CA ALA A 180 -7.30 -22.75 -3.52
C ALA A 180 -7.09 -24.26 -3.36
N HIS A 181 -7.89 -25.10 -4.04
CA HIS A 181 -7.65 -26.55 -4.08
C HIS A 181 -6.34 -26.93 -4.78
N TYR A 182 -5.97 -26.23 -5.86
CA TYR A 182 -4.70 -26.43 -6.53
C TYR A 182 -3.51 -26.22 -5.57
N TYR A 183 -3.50 -25.10 -4.84
CA TYR A 183 -2.44 -24.79 -3.89
C TYR A 183 -2.44 -25.71 -2.68
N LEU A 184 -3.61 -26.12 -2.16
CA LEU A 184 -3.69 -27.11 -1.09
C LEU A 184 -3.10 -28.46 -1.52
N GLY A 185 -3.39 -28.92 -2.74
CA GLY A 185 -2.77 -30.13 -3.27
C GLY A 185 -1.25 -30.00 -3.42
N ARG A 186 -0.76 -28.81 -3.83
CA ARG A 186 0.68 -28.53 -3.85
C ARG A 186 1.34 -28.54 -2.47
N ILE A 187 0.65 -28.04 -1.44
CA ILE A 187 1.12 -28.12 -0.05
C ILE A 187 1.29 -29.59 0.34
N TYR A 188 0.26 -30.42 0.13
CA TYR A 188 0.36 -31.86 0.44
C TYR A 188 1.44 -32.58 -0.36
N GLN A 189 1.62 -32.23 -1.63
CA GLN A 189 2.72 -32.76 -2.44
C GLN A 189 4.09 -32.42 -1.85
N LEU A 190 4.30 -31.18 -1.41
CA LEU A 190 5.55 -30.74 -0.77
C LEU A 190 5.77 -31.39 0.60
N SER A 191 4.69 -31.68 1.34
CA SER A 191 4.69 -32.50 2.55
C SER A 191 4.83 -34.01 2.30
N ASN A 192 5.06 -34.42 1.05
CA ASN A 192 5.16 -35.82 0.62
C ASN A 192 3.90 -36.68 0.86
N ASP A 193 2.73 -36.05 1.07
CA ASP A 193 1.43 -36.70 1.19
C ASP A 193 0.73 -36.72 -0.18
N LEU A 194 1.23 -37.55 -1.08
CA LEU A 194 0.74 -37.63 -2.46
C LEU A 194 -0.73 -38.10 -2.55
N SER A 195 -1.19 -38.88 -1.58
CA SER A 195 -2.58 -39.33 -1.52
C SER A 195 -3.54 -38.16 -1.28
N LYS A 196 -3.24 -37.30 -0.29
CA LYS A 196 -4.04 -36.08 -0.06
C LYS A 196 -3.89 -35.07 -1.18
N ALA A 197 -2.70 -34.96 -1.80
CA ALA A 197 -2.50 -34.11 -2.97
C ALA A 197 -3.43 -34.51 -4.12
N GLU A 198 -3.48 -35.81 -4.44
CA GLU A 198 -4.37 -36.38 -5.44
C GLU A 198 -5.84 -36.12 -5.12
N GLU A 199 -6.29 -36.44 -3.91
CA GLU A 199 -7.68 -36.21 -3.49
C GLU A 199 -8.07 -34.73 -3.62
N THR A 200 -7.17 -33.84 -3.23
CA THR A 200 -7.41 -32.40 -3.25
C THR A 200 -7.47 -31.86 -4.68
N TRP A 201 -6.56 -32.28 -5.55
CA TRP A 201 -6.62 -31.89 -6.96
C TRP A 201 -7.83 -32.50 -7.67
N ILE A 202 -8.31 -33.68 -7.27
CA ILE A 202 -9.57 -34.23 -7.77
C ILE A 202 -10.75 -33.32 -7.40
N LYS A 203 -10.79 -32.78 -6.16
CA LYS A 203 -11.79 -31.78 -5.77
C LYS A 203 -11.69 -30.52 -6.64
N GLY A 204 -10.49 -29.99 -6.84
CA GLY A 204 -10.24 -28.85 -7.73
C GLY A 204 -10.70 -29.10 -9.18
N HIS A 205 -10.36 -30.26 -9.75
CA HIS A 205 -10.82 -30.67 -11.08
C HIS A 205 -12.35 -30.73 -11.17
N LYS A 206 -13.06 -31.23 -10.15
CA LYS A 206 -14.53 -31.24 -10.13
C LYS A 206 -15.11 -29.83 -10.13
N ILE A 207 -14.45 -28.88 -9.47
CA ILE A 207 -14.86 -27.47 -9.46
C ILE A 207 -14.64 -26.86 -10.84
N LEU A 208 -13.43 -26.91 -11.38
CA LEU A 208 -13.09 -26.35 -12.70
C LEU A 208 -12.28 -27.36 -13.53
N PRO A 209 -12.95 -28.21 -14.32
CA PRO A 209 -12.28 -29.15 -15.21
C PRO A 209 -11.37 -28.43 -16.21
N GLY A 210 -10.16 -28.96 -16.40
CA GLY A 210 -9.12 -28.35 -17.24
C GLY A 210 -8.34 -27.21 -16.57
N GLY A 211 -8.65 -26.86 -15.32
CA GLY A 211 -7.89 -25.91 -14.50
C GLY A 211 -6.52 -26.43 -14.02
N LYS A 212 -5.88 -25.69 -13.12
CA LYS A 212 -4.51 -25.99 -12.64
C LYS A 212 -4.42 -27.37 -11.96
N SER A 213 -5.44 -27.78 -11.23
CA SER A 213 -5.55 -29.09 -10.59
C SER A 213 -5.60 -30.24 -11.60
N SER A 214 -6.27 -30.03 -12.73
CA SER A 214 -6.33 -31.03 -13.82
C SER A 214 -4.94 -31.22 -14.44
N PHE A 215 -4.19 -30.13 -14.58
CA PHE A 215 -2.81 -30.18 -15.04
C PHE A 215 -1.93 -30.99 -14.07
N GLU A 216 -2.00 -30.74 -12.76
CA GLU A 216 -1.21 -31.50 -11.78
C GLU A 216 -1.58 -33.00 -11.76
N LEU A 217 -2.87 -33.34 -11.83
CA LEU A 217 -3.31 -34.74 -11.91
C LEU A 217 -2.75 -35.45 -13.15
N ALA A 218 -2.73 -34.78 -14.32
CA ALA A 218 -2.17 -35.37 -15.53
C ALA A 218 -0.70 -35.79 -15.32
N PHE A 219 0.11 -34.92 -14.72
CA PHE A 219 1.52 -35.21 -14.45
C PHE A 219 1.73 -36.20 -13.30
N LEU A 220 0.89 -36.16 -12.27
CA LEU A 220 0.91 -37.12 -11.17
C LEU A 220 0.68 -38.55 -11.70
N TYR A 221 -0.40 -38.77 -12.45
CA TYR A 221 -0.72 -40.10 -12.98
C TYR A 221 0.30 -40.58 -14.00
N LYS A 222 0.85 -39.68 -14.81
CA LYS A 222 1.98 -40.01 -15.69
C LYS A 222 3.18 -40.53 -14.89
N LYS A 223 3.54 -39.87 -13.79
CA LYS A 223 4.64 -40.29 -12.91
C LYS A 223 4.37 -41.64 -12.25
N GLN A 224 3.10 -41.94 -11.94
CA GLN A 224 2.66 -43.24 -11.40
C GLN A 224 2.56 -44.33 -12.49
N GLY A 225 2.73 -44.01 -13.77
CA GLY A 225 2.59 -44.95 -14.89
C GLY A 225 1.14 -45.18 -15.36
N ASP A 226 0.14 -44.56 -14.73
CA ASP A 226 -1.27 -44.63 -15.15
C ASP A 226 -1.52 -43.70 -16.34
N CYS A 227 -1.08 -44.14 -17.52
CA CYS A 227 -1.20 -43.39 -18.76
C CYS A 227 -2.67 -43.11 -19.14
N LYS A 228 -3.61 -43.98 -18.76
CA LYS A 228 -5.03 -43.81 -19.07
C LYS A 228 -5.59 -42.59 -18.32
N LYS A 229 -5.36 -42.50 -17.01
CA LYS A 229 -5.77 -41.33 -16.23
C LYS A 229 -4.99 -40.08 -16.63
N ALA A 230 -3.68 -40.20 -16.87
CA ALA A 230 -2.85 -39.09 -17.30
C ALA A 230 -3.42 -38.40 -18.56
N VAL A 231 -3.77 -39.19 -19.58
CA VAL A 231 -4.39 -38.69 -20.82
C VAL A 231 -5.78 -38.08 -20.55
N TYR A 232 -6.63 -38.72 -19.74
CA TYR A 232 -7.94 -38.19 -19.37
C TYR A 232 -7.87 -36.76 -18.81
N TYR A 233 -7.01 -36.52 -17.82
CA TYR A 233 -6.87 -35.18 -17.23
C TYR A 233 -6.19 -34.20 -18.20
N ALA A 234 -5.21 -34.66 -18.97
CA ALA A 234 -4.55 -33.86 -20.01
C ALA A 234 -5.53 -33.37 -21.09
N GLU A 235 -6.40 -34.23 -21.60
CA GLU A 235 -7.44 -33.86 -22.55
C GLU A 235 -8.42 -32.84 -21.98
N SER A 236 -8.76 -32.95 -20.69
CA SER A 236 -9.60 -31.95 -20.03
C SER A 236 -8.96 -30.55 -20.04
N VAL A 237 -7.63 -30.45 -19.89
CA VAL A 237 -6.88 -29.19 -19.96
C VAL A 237 -6.93 -28.61 -21.38
N LEU A 238 -6.68 -29.43 -22.41
CA LEU A 238 -6.74 -28.99 -23.80
C LEU A 238 -8.14 -28.52 -24.20
N LYS A 239 -9.17 -29.28 -23.81
CA LYS A 239 -10.57 -28.98 -24.14
C LYS A 239 -11.05 -27.68 -23.49
N ALA A 240 -10.62 -27.41 -22.25
CA ALA A 240 -11.03 -26.22 -21.53
C ALA A 240 -10.34 -24.95 -22.03
N GLY A 241 -9.12 -25.06 -22.58
CA GLY A 241 -8.37 -23.91 -23.11
C GLY A 241 -7.93 -22.89 -22.05
N LEU A 242 -8.00 -23.25 -20.76
CA LEU A 242 -7.72 -22.33 -19.64
C LEU A 242 -6.22 -22.09 -19.42
N LEU A 243 -5.36 -22.97 -19.93
CA LEU A 243 -3.91 -22.96 -19.67
C LEU A 243 -3.10 -22.98 -20.99
N PRO A 244 -3.21 -21.94 -21.84
CA PRO A 244 -2.60 -21.93 -23.18
C PRO A 244 -1.07 -22.09 -23.14
N THR A 245 -0.40 -21.49 -22.14
CA THR A 245 1.05 -21.63 -21.96
C THR A 245 1.50 -23.05 -21.61
N ARG A 246 0.58 -23.92 -21.18
CA ARG A 246 0.85 -25.31 -20.80
C ARG A 246 0.47 -26.33 -21.90
N GLU A 247 -0.12 -25.87 -23.00
CA GLU A 247 -0.63 -26.73 -24.09
C GLU A 247 0.46 -27.65 -24.67
N SER A 248 1.64 -27.10 -24.96
CA SER A 248 2.76 -27.87 -25.51
C SER A 248 3.19 -29.01 -24.57
N ALA A 249 3.28 -28.74 -23.26
CA ALA A 249 3.65 -29.74 -22.26
C ALA A 249 2.59 -30.86 -22.17
N ILE A 250 1.31 -30.51 -22.28
CA ILE A 250 0.21 -31.45 -22.27
C ILE A 250 0.20 -32.33 -23.54
N LYS A 251 0.38 -31.75 -24.72
CA LYS A 251 0.49 -32.53 -25.97
C LYS A 251 1.67 -33.51 -25.91
N LYS A 252 2.81 -33.06 -25.40
CA LYS A 252 3.98 -33.93 -25.17
C LYS A 252 3.65 -35.07 -24.20
N LEU A 253 2.97 -34.80 -23.09
CA LEU A 253 2.53 -35.82 -22.14
C LEU A 253 1.66 -36.89 -22.82
N ILE A 254 0.64 -36.48 -23.58
CA ILE A 254 -0.25 -37.41 -24.30
C ILE A 254 0.55 -38.29 -25.27
N SER A 255 1.44 -37.68 -26.08
CA SER A 255 2.25 -38.43 -27.05
C SER A 255 3.13 -39.50 -26.40
N GLN A 256 3.69 -39.20 -25.22
CA GLN A 256 4.53 -40.15 -24.48
C GLN A 256 3.71 -41.33 -23.94
N CYS A 257 2.51 -41.05 -23.43
CA CYS A 257 1.58 -42.08 -22.95
C CYS A 257 1.02 -42.96 -24.09
N SER A 258 0.84 -42.41 -25.29
CA SER A 258 0.42 -43.18 -26.48
C SER A 258 1.52 -44.09 -27.04
N GLY A 259 2.80 -43.70 -26.86
CA GLY A 259 3.95 -44.50 -27.31
C GLY A 259 4.30 -45.69 -26.40
N SER A 260 3.95 -45.61 -25.11
CA SER A 260 4.22 -46.65 -24.10
C SER A 260 3.20 -47.80 -24.07
N ALA A 261 2.17 -47.76 -24.91
CA ALA A 261 1.15 -48.81 -25.02
C ALA A 261 1.43 -49.83 -26.15
N LYS A 262 2.68 -49.91 -26.63
CA LYS A 262 3.15 -50.89 -27.62
C LYS A 262 4.07 -51.91 -27.00
#